data_AF-A0A3M6GGL0-F1
#
_entry.id   AF-A0A3M6GGL0-F1
#
_cell.length_a   1.000
_cell.length_b   1.000
_cell.length_c   1.000
_cell.angle_alpha   90.00
_cell.angle_beta   90.00
_cell.angle_gamma   90.00
#
_symmetry.space_group_name_H-M   'P 1'
#
loop_
_entity.id
_entity.type
_entity.pdbx_description
1 polymer ?
#
loop_
_entity_poly.entity_id
_entity_poly.type
_entity_poly.pdbx_seq_one_letter_code
_entity_poly.pdbx_strand_id
1 'polypeptide(L)'
;MLFLVGPVAMAFVAAIKLLNWENPVHHRQTAPWHLHEFVTVDHRRLMVIIHCEDTTSGFAARFPSKALMDKYLAFLRKALPANAQYIEKATDWHQG
;
A
#
# COMPACT_ATOMS: atom_id res chain seq x y z
N MET A 1 -27.99 6.12 -37.41
CA MET A 1 -27.83 5.55 -36.05
C MET A 1 -26.85 4.36 -36.05
N LEU A 2 -25.62 4.55 -36.54
CA LEU A 2 -24.56 3.51 -36.54
C LEU A 2 -23.39 3.85 -35.60
N PHE A 3 -23.35 5.09 -35.06
CA PHE A 3 -22.26 5.57 -34.22
C PHE A 3 -22.32 5.12 -32.74
N LEU A 4 -23.45 4.58 -32.26
CA LEU A 4 -23.58 4.12 -30.87
C LEU A 4 -23.17 2.66 -30.65
N VAL A 5 -23.11 1.83 -31.70
CA VAL A 5 -22.82 0.39 -31.54
C VAL A 5 -21.39 0.19 -31.05
N GLY A 6 -20.43 0.95 -31.58
CA GLY A 6 -19.02 0.88 -31.17
C GLY A 6 -18.77 1.27 -29.71
N PRO A 7 -19.15 2.50 -29.28
CA PRO A 7 -18.94 2.97 -27.91
C PRO A 7 -19.65 2.12 -26.86
N VAL A 8 -20.91 1.73 -27.12
CA VAL A 8 -21.69 0.91 -26.20
C VAL A 8 -21.09 -0.49 -26.08
N ALA A 9 -20.68 -1.11 -27.18
CA ALA A 9 -20.02 -2.42 -27.15
C ALA A 9 -18.68 -2.37 -26.39
N MET A 10 -17.86 -1.33 -26.58
CA MET A 10 -16.60 -1.16 -25.86
C MET A 10 -16.83 -1.01 -24.35
N ALA A 11 -17.84 -0.25 -23.93
CA ALA A 11 -18.19 -0.08 -22.52
C ALA A 11 -18.63 -1.41 -21.87
N PHE A 12 -19.46 -2.19 -22.56
CA PHE A 12 -19.89 -3.51 -22.07
C PHE A 12 -18.72 -4.50 -21.94
N VAL A 13 -17.83 -4.57 -22.94
CA VAL A 13 -16.66 -5.45 -22.89
C VAL A 13 -15.71 -5.05 -21.76
N ALA A 14 -15.47 -3.76 -21.56
CA ALA A 14 -14.65 -3.25 -20.46
C ALA A 14 -15.25 -3.59 -19.09
N ALA A 15 -16.56 -3.41 -18.92
CA ALA A 15 -17.25 -3.74 -17.68
C ALA A 15 -17.14 -5.24 -17.34
N ILE A 16 -17.37 -6.11 -18.32
CA ILE A 16 -17.21 -7.57 -18.12
C ILE A 16 -15.78 -7.92 -17.76
N LYS A 17 -14.77 -7.31 -18.41
CA LYS A 17 -13.36 -7.53 -18.08
C LYS A 17 -13.00 -7.06 -16.68
N LEU A 18 -13.55 -5.94 -16.22
CA LEU A 18 -13.32 -5.43 -14.86
C LEU A 18 -14.01 -6.30 -13.81
N LEU A 19 -15.24 -6.76 -14.07
CA LEU A 19 -15.97 -7.65 -13.16
C LEU A 19 -15.28 -9.02 -13.01
N ASN A 20 -14.62 -9.49 -14.05
CA ASN A 20 -13.83 -10.73 -14.05
C ASN A 20 -12.34 -10.50 -13.79
N TRP A 21 -11.93 -9.29 -13.43
CA TRP A 21 -10.54 -9.01 -13.15
C TRP A 21 -10.13 -9.70 -11.86
N GLU A 22 -9.42 -10.82 -11.98
CA GLU A 22 -8.68 -11.38 -10.87
C GLU A 22 -7.55 -10.41 -10.52
N ASN A 23 -7.39 -10.09 -9.23
CA ASN A 23 -6.28 -9.28 -8.75
C ASN A 23 -5.16 -10.23 -8.27
N PRO A 24 -4.28 -10.72 -9.16
CA PRO A 24 -3.20 -11.60 -8.74
C PRO A 24 -2.32 -10.85 -7.73
N VAL A 25 -2.09 -11.48 -6.59
CA VAL A 25 -1.22 -10.91 -5.56
C VAL A 25 0.22 -10.90 -6.09
N HIS A 26 0.62 -9.77 -6.65
CA HIS A 26 1.99 -9.55 -7.08
C HIS A 26 2.86 -9.40 -5.83
N HIS A 27 3.68 -10.42 -5.57
CA HIS A 27 4.71 -10.36 -4.55
C HIS A 27 5.86 -9.53 -5.12
N ARG A 28 5.89 -8.24 -4.79
CA ARG A 28 7.02 -7.39 -5.14
C ARG A 28 8.20 -7.78 -4.27
N GLN A 29 9.32 -8.14 -4.89
CA GLN A 29 10.59 -8.20 -4.18
C GLN A 29 10.98 -6.78 -3.79
N THR A 30 10.90 -6.47 -2.50
CA THR A 30 11.42 -5.23 -1.93
C THR A 30 12.85 -5.46 -1.45
N ALA A 31 13.53 -4.37 -1.12
CA ALA A 31 14.81 -4.44 -0.43
C ALA A 31 14.71 -5.32 0.83
N PRO A 32 15.81 -5.97 1.26
CA PRO A 32 15.87 -6.70 2.51
C PRO A 32 15.41 -5.87 3.72
N TRP A 33 14.78 -6.54 4.71
CA TRP A 33 14.28 -5.89 5.93
C TRP A 33 15.34 -5.11 6.70
N HIS A 34 16.60 -5.55 6.69
CA HIS A 34 17.69 -4.89 7.40
C HIS A 34 18.07 -3.52 6.83
N LEU A 35 17.64 -3.21 5.60
CA LEU A 35 17.87 -1.90 4.97
C LEU A 35 16.78 -0.89 5.30
N HIS A 36 15.75 -1.28 6.05
CA HIS A 36 14.63 -0.40 6.38
C HIS A 36 14.80 0.23 7.76
N GLU A 37 15.27 1.47 7.78
CA GLU A 37 15.64 2.16 9.02
C GLU A 37 14.55 3.09 9.57
N PHE A 38 13.56 3.46 8.75
CA PHE A 38 12.51 4.39 9.18
C PHE A 38 11.11 3.84 8.96
N VAL A 39 10.24 4.07 9.92
CA VAL A 39 8.83 3.71 9.87
C VAL A 39 8.00 4.93 10.22
N THR A 40 7.21 5.42 9.27
CA THR A 40 6.23 6.49 9.53
C THR A 40 4.89 5.86 9.90
N VAL A 41 4.32 6.27 11.03
CA VAL A 41 3.02 5.78 11.52
C VAL A 41 2.02 6.93 11.52
N ASP A 42 0.99 6.81 10.67
CA ASP A 42 -0.14 7.74 10.61
C ASP A 42 -1.38 7.09 11.22
N HIS A 43 -1.64 7.39 12.50
CA HIS A 43 -2.81 6.92 13.22
C HIS A 43 -4.13 7.49 12.68
N ARG A 44 -4.12 8.67 12.06
CA ARG A 44 -5.32 9.32 11.53
C ARG A 44 -5.83 8.62 10.27
N ARG A 45 -4.90 8.22 9.40
CA ARG A 45 -5.21 7.52 8.14
C ARG A 45 -5.16 5.99 8.26
N LEU A 46 -4.78 5.49 9.43
CA LEU A 46 -4.49 4.07 9.70
C LEU A 46 -3.48 3.52 8.68
N MET A 47 -2.31 4.16 8.61
CA MET A 47 -1.30 3.86 7.60
C MET A 47 0.09 3.75 8.24
N VAL A 48 0.87 2.80 7.76
CA VAL A 48 2.27 2.61 8.13
C VAL A 48 3.10 2.63 6.86
N ILE A 49 4.15 3.43 6.83
CA ILE A 49 5.08 3.51 5.70
C ILE A 49 6.43 3.00 6.18
N ILE A 50 6.99 2.02 5.48
CA ILE A 50 8.32 1.48 5.77
C ILE A 50 9.27 2.04 4.71
N HIS A 51 10.35 2.64 5.17
CA HIS A 51 11.33 3.35 4.37
C HIS A 51 12.66 2.61 4.40
N CYS A 52 13.42 2.67 3.29
CA CYS A 52 14.77 2.09 3.23
C CYS A 52 15.79 3.07 3.82
N GLU A 53 16.24 4.02 3.01
CA GLU A 53 17.35 4.92 3.34
C GLU A 53 16.89 6.32 3.79
N ASP A 54 15.71 6.75 3.35
CA ASP A 54 15.17 8.08 3.64
C ASP A 54 13.64 8.07 3.76
N THR A 55 13.05 9.18 4.18
CA THR A 55 11.59 9.29 4.31
C THR A 55 10.86 9.53 2.98
N THR A 56 11.58 9.61 1.85
CA THR A 56 11.01 9.94 0.54
C THR A 56 10.61 8.69 -0.25
N SER A 57 11.25 7.56 0.03
CA SER A 57 10.99 6.27 -0.60
C SER A 57 10.46 5.26 0.42
N GLY A 58 9.46 4.46 0.03
CA GLY A 58 8.92 3.46 0.95
C GLY A 58 7.71 2.70 0.44
N PHE A 59 7.29 1.72 1.23
CA PHE A 59 6.07 0.96 1.02
C PHE A 59 5.04 1.35 2.07
N ALA A 60 3.92 1.90 1.62
CA ALA A 60 2.78 2.19 2.48
C ALA A 60 1.88 0.97 2.60
N ALA A 61 1.47 0.66 3.82
CA ALA A 61 0.42 -0.29 4.15
C ALA A 61 -0.71 0.46 4.84
N ARG A 62 -1.93 0.34 4.31
CA ARG A 62 -3.14 0.95 4.88
C ARG A 62 -4.01 -0.12 5.51
N PHE A 63 -4.57 0.19 6.68
CA PHE A 63 -5.28 -0.77 7.51
C PHE A 63 -6.76 -0.41 7.64
N PRO A 64 -7.67 -1.39 7.63
CA PRO A 64 -9.10 -1.14 7.82
C PRO A 64 -9.47 -0.93 9.30
N SER A 65 -8.57 -1.24 10.24
CA SER A 65 -8.79 -1.03 11.67
C SER A 65 -7.50 -0.78 12.44
N LYS A 66 -7.61 -0.07 13.57
CA LYS A 66 -6.48 0.18 14.48
C LYS A 66 -5.89 -1.13 15.03
N ALA A 67 -6.72 -2.12 15.35
CA ALA A 67 -6.26 -3.40 15.88
C ALA A 67 -5.33 -4.15 14.89
N LEU A 68 -5.65 -4.11 13.59
CA LEU A 68 -4.79 -4.70 12.56
C LEU A 68 -3.49 -3.91 12.39
N MET A 69 -3.55 -2.58 12.44
CA MET A 69 -2.37 -1.73 12.41
C MET A 69 -1.45 -1.99 13.61
N ASP A 70 -2.00 -2.10 14.81
CA ASP A 70 -1.24 -2.38 16.04
C ASP A 70 -0.56 -3.76 15.94
N LYS A 71 -1.26 -4.78 15.42
CA LYS A 71 -0.68 -6.11 15.16
C LYS A 71 0.45 -6.03 14.14
N TYR A 72 0.31 -5.22 13.10
CA TYR A 72 1.34 -5.00 12.10
C TYR A 72 2.57 -4.29 12.69
N LEU A 73 2.38 -3.26 13.51
CA LEU A 73 3.47 -2.57 14.22
C LEU A 73 4.22 -3.51 15.17
N ALA A 74 3.50 -4.38 15.89
CA ALA A 74 4.11 -5.39 16.74
C ALA A 74 4.96 -6.40 15.93
N PHE A 75 4.53 -6.74 14.72
CA PHE A 75 5.33 -7.55 13.79
C PHE A 75 6.58 -6.79 13.34
N LEU A 76 6.44 -5.53 12.90
CA LEU A 76 7.58 -4.73 12.42
C LEU A 76 8.66 -4.58 13.48
N ARG A 77 8.29 -4.39 14.75
CA ARG A 77 9.25 -4.28 15.86
C ARG A 77 10.10 -5.54 16.07
N LYS A 78 9.65 -6.70 15.57
CA LYS A 78 10.40 -7.96 15.60
C LYS A 78 11.18 -8.21 14.31
N ALA A 79 10.67 -7.73 13.19
CA ALA A 79 11.22 -8.00 11.86
C ALA A 79 12.28 -6.98 11.43
N LEU A 80 12.15 -5.73 11.88
CA LEU A 80 13.07 -4.64 11.56
C LEU A 80 14.29 -4.62 12.48
N PRO A 81 15.40 -4.00 12.05
CA PRO A 81 16.55 -3.73 12.90
C PRO A 81 16.18 -3.03 14.20
N ALA A 82 16.90 -3.30 15.28
CA ALA A 82 16.64 -2.69 16.59
C ALA A 82 16.83 -1.16 16.60
N ASN A 83 17.61 -0.62 15.66
CA ASN A 83 17.81 0.81 15.46
C ASN A 83 16.76 1.47 14.55
N ALA A 84 15.76 0.71 14.07
CA ALA A 84 14.71 1.28 13.23
C ALA A 84 13.90 2.32 14.01
N GLN A 85 13.74 3.51 13.42
CA GLN A 85 13.08 4.65 14.03
C GLN A 85 11.60 4.67 13.64
N TYR A 86 10.74 4.78 14.65
CA TYR A 86 9.29 4.92 14.47
C TYR A 86 8.90 6.39 14.67
N ILE A 87 8.39 7.01 13.62
CA ILE A 87 7.98 8.42 13.61
C ILE A 87 6.46 8.46 13.51
N GLU A 88 5.82 8.95 14.56
CA GLU A 88 4.38 9.21 14.56
C GLU A 88 4.10 10.57 13.91
N LYS A 89 3.51 10.56 12.70
CA LYS A 89 3.21 11.78 11.96
C LYS A 89 2.07 11.55 10.98
N ALA A 90 1.19 12.54 10.84
CA ALA A 90 0.25 12.58 9.73
C ALA A 90 1.00 12.77 8.40
N THR A 91 0.68 11.97 7.39
CA THR A 91 1.38 11.99 6.11
C THR A 91 0.45 12.29 4.95
N ASP A 92 0.98 13.02 3.97
CA ASP A 92 0.34 13.28 2.68
C ASP A 92 0.71 12.24 1.64
N TRP A 93 1.24 11.09 2.07
CA TRP A 93 1.57 9.99 1.16
C TRP A 93 0.35 9.51 0.39
N HIS A 94 0.48 9.49 -0.94
CA HIS A 94 -0.49 8.96 -1.88
C HIS A 94 0.04 7.64 -2.42
N GLN A 95 -0.68 6.54 -2.16
CA GLN A 95 -0.43 5.28 -2.87
C GLN A 95 -0.91 5.48 -4.32
N GLY A 96 0.03 5.46 -5.27
CA GLY A 96 -0.24 5.47 -6.70
C GLY A 96 -0.80 4.14 -7.19
#